data_AF-A0A7Y1VYN2-F1
#
_entry.id   AF-A0A7Y1VYN2-F1
#
_cell.length_a   1.000
_cell.length_b   1.000
_cell.length_c   1.000
_cell.angle_alpha   90.00
_cell.angle_beta   90.00
_cell.angle_gamma   90.00
#
_symmetry.space_group_name_H-M   'P 1'
#
loop_
_entity.id
_entity.type
_entity.pdbx_description
1 polymer ?
#
loop_
_entity_poly.entity_id
_entity_poly.type
_entity_poly.pdbx_seq_one_letter_code
_entity_poly.pdbx_strand_id
1 'polypeptide(L)'
;MNILFGADASLGSDGYLLVGPKAGANVVLDNNEIMARNNGKTSSLFLQHDGGNLVILQKGIGKGGVGIGLSNPSHILHVNGVARSFQSTWATSSDRRVKNDVSSIQNAMSIVSKLRPVTFKWDATYRPSDTLIHHGFIAQEVEETMPTWTQQVEEKVGEELIDDFRTLNTSDLVPILTRAIQEQQEVILEQKSIMQVMQSQIDELTADITTLMTSLNPEK
;
A
#
# COMPACT_ATOMS: atom_id res chain seq x y z
N MET A 1 -38.94 24.55 -1.34
CA MET A 1 -38.96 24.91 -2.77
C MET A 1 -38.80 23.61 -3.55
N ASN A 2 -39.73 23.28 -4.44
CA ASN A 2 -39.62 22.11 -5.31
C ASN A 2 -39.38 22.65 -6.73
N ILE A 3 -38.21 22.38 -7.31
CA ILE A 3 -37.83 22.86 -8.64
C ILE A 3 -37.91 21.67 -9.59
N LEU A 4 -38.92 21.67 -10.46
CA LEU A 4 -39.28 20.54 -11.32
C LEU A 4 -38.71 20.67 -12.75
N PHE A 5 -38.24 21.85 -13.12
CA PHE A 5 -37.76 22.16 -14.46
C PHE A 5 -36.49 23.01 -14.39
N GLY A 6 -35.55 22.73 -15.28
CA GLY A 6 -34.33 23.49 -15.49
C GLY A 6 -33.50 22.87 -16.61
N ALA A 7 -32.48 23.59 -17.05
CA ALA A 7 -31.54 23.08 -18.04
C ALA A 7 -30.37 22.35 -17.36
N ASP A 8 -29.51 21.71 -18.15
CA ASP A 8 -28.20 21.22 -17.71
C ASP A 8 -27.36 22.41 -17.20
N ALA A 9 -26.71 22.27 -16.05
CA ALA A 9 -25.79 23.27 -15.53
C ALA A 9 -24.54 23.31 -16.40
N SER A 10 -24.10 24.51 -16.77
CA SER A 10 -22.85 24.67 -17.52
C SER A 10 -22.28 26.08 -17.38
N LEU A 11 -21.19 26.35 -18.09
CA LEU A 11 -20.63 27.71 -18.16
C LEU A 11 -21.61 28.73 -18.75
N GLY A 12 -22.53 28.31 -19.62
CA GLY A 12 -23.52 29.18 -20.27
C GLY A 12 -24.95 29.02 -19.76
N SER A 13 -25.23 27.95 -19.00
CA SER A 13 -26.57 27.60 -18.52
C SER A 13 -26.60 27.60 -16.99
N ASP A 14 -27.70 28.08 -16.41
CA ASP A 14 -27.79 28.29 -14.97
C ASP A 14 -28.28 27.05 -14.19
N GLY A 15 -28.58 25.96 -14.88
CA GLY A 15 -29.08 24.75 -14.24
C GLY A 15 -30.51 24.93 -13.71
N TYR A 16 -30.77 24.33 -12.55
CA TYR A 16 -32.04 24.35 -11.84
C TYR A 16 -32.03 25.43 -10.75
N LEU A 17 -30.85 25.72 -10.20
CA LEU A 17 -30.66 26.73 -9.16
C LEU A 17 -29.37 27.50 -9.42
N LEU A 18 -29.49 28.83 -9.40
CA LEU A 18 -28.36 29.77 -9.38
C LEU A 18 -28.31 30.45 -8.00
N VAL A 19 -27.17 30.35 -7.33
CA VAL A 19 -26.88 31.10 -6.10
C VAL A 19 -25.74 32.08 -6.37
N GLY A 20 -26.05 33.38 -6.31
CA GLY A 20 -25.11 34.47 -6.61
C GLY A 20 -25.36 35.14 -7.97
N PRO A 21 -24.64 36.23 -8.29
CA PRO A 21 -24.81 36.97 -9.54
C PRO A 21 -24.32 36.18 -10.77
N LYS A 22 -25.10 36.20 -11.85
CA LYS A 22 -24.74 35.55 -13.13
C LYS A 22 -23.41 36.06 -13.71
N ALA A 23 -23.18 37.37 -13.64
CA ALA A 23 -21.95 38.03 -14.08
C ALA A 23 -20.89 38.19 -12.97
N GLY A 24 -20.87 37.27 -12.00
CA GLY A 24 -19.90 37.25 -10.90
C GLY A 24 -19.73 35.84 -10.34
N ALA A 25 -19.19 35.73 -9.13
CA ALA A 25 -19.03 34.45 -8.44
C ALA A 25 -20.41 33.85 -8.11
N ASN A 26 -20.67 32.63 -8.55
CA ASN A 26 -21.93 31.93 -8.30
C ASN A 26 -21.74 30.41 -8.22
N VAL A 27 -22.76 29.73 -7.73
CA VAL A 27 -22.89 28.27 -7.78
C VAL A 27 -24.16 27.93 -8.56
N VAL A 28 -24.05 27.00 -9.49
CA VAL A 28 -25.18 26.42 -10.21
C VAL A 28 -25.32 24.94 -9.90
N LEU A 29 -26.56 24.46 -9.86
CA LEU A 29 -26.88 23.08 -9.54
C LEU A 29 -27.89 22.54 -10.54
N ASP A 30 -27.75 21.27 -10.91
CA ASP A 30 -28.77 20.48 -11.59
C ASP A 30 -28.91 19.08 -10.94
N ASN A 31 -29.35 18.07 -11.70
CA ASN A 31 -29.59 16.71 -11.19
C ASN A 31 -28.32 15.95 -10.78
N ASN A 32 -27.16 16.27 -11.34
CA ASN A 32 -25.93 15.49 -11.15
C ASN A 32 -24.66 16.35 -11.08
N GLU A 33 -24.80 17.68 -11.12
CA GLU A 33 -23.70 18.62 -11.08
C GLU A 33 -23.94 19.73 -10.04
N ILE A 34 -22.86 20.06 -9.33
CA ILE A 34 -22.73 21.29 -8.54
C ILE A 34 -21.49 21.99 -9.09
N MET A 35 -21.67 23.11 -9.79
CA MET A 35 -20.59 23.84 -10.42
C MET A 35 -20.45 25.23 -9.81
N ALA A 36 -19.25 25.56 -9.35
CA ALA A 36 -18.88 26.93 -9.03
C ALA A 36 -18.39 27.64 -10.30
N ARG A 37 -18.86 28.88 -10.51
CA ARG A 37 -18.47 29.74 -11.62
C ARG A 37 -18.06 31.12 -11.15
N ASN A 38 -17.35 31.85 -12.00
CA ASN A 38 -17.20 33.29 -11.88
C ASN A 38 -17.31 33.94 -13.28
N ASN A 39 -18.39 34.69 -13.50
CA ASN A 39 -18.66 35.38 -14.77
C ASN A 39 -18.59 34.43 -15.99
N GLY A 40 -19.31 33.30 -15.93
CA GLY A 40 -19.40 32.32 -17.02
C GLY A 40 -18.14 31.46 -17.24
N LYS A 41 -17.19 31.45 -16.31
CA LYS A 41 -16.00 30.57 -16.33
C LYS A 41 -15.98 29.66 -15.12
N THR A 42 -15.27 28.53 -15.19
CA THR A 42 -15.08 27.64 -14.04
C THR A 42 -14.42 28.39 -12.89
N SER A 43 -14.85 28.10 -11.67
CA SER A 43 -14.19 28.56 -10.44
C SER A 43 -14.11 27.41 -9.44
N SER A 44 -13.33 27.60 -8.38
CA SER A 44 -13.21 26.60 -7.31
C SER A 44 -14.50 26.53 -6.51
N LEU A 45 -15.08 25.32 -6.41
CA LEU A 45 -16.11 25.03 -5.41
C LEU A 45 -15.42 24.81 -4.07
N PHE A 46 -15.65 25.69 -3.12
CA PHE A 46 -15.18 25.50 -1.75
C PHE A 46 -16.28 24.90 -0.89
N LEU A 47 -15.95 23.81 -0.19
CA LEU A 47 -16.80 23.19 0.83
C LEU A 47 -16.09 23.35 2.18
N GLN A 48 -16.75 24.00 3.14
CA GLN A 48 -16.16 24.35 4.46
C GLN A 48 -14.89 25.22 4.37
N HIS A 49 -14.88 26.25 3.51
CA HIS A 49 -13.71 27.13 3.30
C HIS A 49 -13.16 27.73 4.60
N ASP A 50 -14.06 28.14 5.50
CA ASP A 50 -13.70 28.78 6.76
C ASP A 50 -13.61 27.77 7.93
N GLY A 51 -13.62 26.46 7.63
CA GLY A 51 -13.53 25.36 8.58
C GLY A 51 -14.87 24.64 8.83
N GLY A 52 -14.81 23.54 9.60
CA GLY A 52 -15.95 22.65 9.87
C GLY A 52 -15.82 21.29 9.20
N ASN A 53 -16.68 20.33 9.58
CA ASN A 53 -16.65 18.98 9.01
C ASN A 53 -17.45 18.93 7.70
N LEU A 54 -16.86 18.36 6.64
CA LEU A 54 -17.58 17.94 5.44
C LEU A 54 -17.86 16.44 5.53
N VAL A 55 -19.13 16.06 5.60
CA VAL A 55 -19.57 14.67 5.67
C VAL A 55 -20.24 14.31 4.34
N ILE A 56 -19.57 13.51 3.51
CA ILE A 56 -20.03 13.19 2.13
C ILE A 56 -20.93 11.94 2.14
N LEU A 57 -20.53 10.90 2.86
CA LEU A 57 -21.33 9.69 3.09
C LEU A 57 -21.23 9.36 4.58
N GLN A 58 -22.35 9.26 5.30
CA GLN A 58 -22.38 8.79 6.68
C GLN A 58 -23.29 7.58 6.76
N LYS A 59 -22.72 6.41 7.07
CA LYS A 59 -23.51 5.23 7.47
C LYS A 59 -23.19 4.91 8.94
N GLY A 60 -23.91 5.55 9.86
CA GLY A 60 -23.70 5.38 11.31
C GLY A 60 -22.56 6.24 11.90
N ILE A 61 -22.38 6.17 13.23
CA ILE A 61 -21.35 6.92 13.96
C ILE A 61 -19.98 6.31 13.62
N GLY A 62 -19.08 7.10 13.02
CA GLY A 62 -17.69 6.69 12.77
C GLY A 62 -17.40 5.95 11.46
N LYS A 63 -18.40 5.70 10.61
CA LYS A 63 -18.23 5.09 9.27
C LYS A 63 -18.69 6.06 8.17
N GLY A 64 -18.02 7.21 8.08
CA GLY A 64 -18.14 8.13 6.97
C GLY A 64 -16.84 8.19 6.18
N GLY A 65 -16.91 8.00 4.87
CA GLY A 65 -15.73 7.95 4.01
C GLY A 65 -16.04 8.37 2.59
N VAL A 66 -15.01 8.76 1.84
CA VAL A 66 -15.10 9.09 0.43
C VAL A 66 -14.97 7.79 -0.37
N GLY A 67 -16.08 7.34 -0.96
CA GLY A 67 -16.09 6.25 -1.93
C GLY A 67 -15.92 6.79 -3.35
N ILE A 68 -14.92 6.31 -4.08
CA ILE A 68 -14.76 6.60 -5.52
C ILE A 68 -15.04 5.31 -6.29
N GLY A 69 -16.15 5.27 -7.05
CA GLY A 69 -16.60 4.06 -7.75
C GLY A 69 -17.27 3.01 -6.84
N LEU A 70 -17.78 3.41 -5.67
CA LEU A 70 -18.42 2.55 -4.66
C LEU A 70 -19.63 3.24 -4.03
N SER A 71 -20.67 2.46 -3.72
CA SER A 71 -21.86 2.91 -2.99
C SER A 71 -21.78 2.71 -1.47
N ASN A 72 -20.87 1.86 -0.99
CA ASN A 72 -20.71 1.55 0.43
C ASN A 72 -19.21 1.35 0.78
N PRO A 73 -18.44 2.43 1.03
CA PRO A 73 -17.03 2.32 1.36
C PRO A 73 -16.81 1.71 2.75
N SER A 74 -15.83 0.80 2.88
CA SER A 74 -15.40 0.18 4.15
C SER A 74 -14.27 0.92 4.87
N HIS A 75 -13.68 1.95 4.23
CA HIS A 75 -12.56 2.75 4.74
C HIS A 75 -12.86 4.25 4.58
N ILE A 76 -12.12 5.11 5.30
CA ILE A 76 -12.26 6.59 5.22
C ILE A 76 -12.07 7.09 3.77
N LEU A 77 -11.17 6.47 3.02
CA LEU A 77 -11.04 6.63 1.58
C LEU A 77 -11.02 5.23 0.97
N HIS A 78 -11.98 4.92 0.10
CA HIS A 78 -12.03 3.64 -0.62
C HIS A 78 -12.23 3.91 -2.11
N VAL A 79 -11.24 3.55 -2.91
CA VAL A 79 -11.24 3.71 -4.37
C VAL A 79 -11.40 2.33 -5.00
N ASN A 80 -12.49 2.11 -5.73
CA ASN A 80 -12.66 0.91 -6.54
C ASN A 80 -12.12 1.16 -7.94
N GLY A 81 -10.86 0.78 -8.13
CA GLY A 81 -10.13 0.99 -9.38
C GLY A 81 -8.72 1.48 -9.11
N VAL A 82 -8.14 2.18 -10.09
CA VAL A 82 -6.77 2.68 -10.02
C VAL A 82 -6.77 4.15 -9.59
N ALA A 83 -6.20 4.44 -8.43
CA ALA A 83 -5.82 5.80 -8.06
C ALA A 83 -4.48 6.15 -8.75
N ARG A 84 -4.47 7.17 -9.62
CA ARG A 84 -3.24 7.67 -10.25
C ARG A 84 -2.80 8.96 -9.57
N SER A 85 -1.56 8.97 -9.10
CA SER A 85 -0.87 10.17 -8.61
C SER A 85 0.35 10.44 -9.50
N PHE A 86 0.69 11.72 -9.68
CA PHE A 86 1.96 12.11 -10.30
C PHE A 86 3.17 11.83 -9.39
N GLN A 87 2.93 11.46 -8.13
CA GLN A 87 3.92 11.01 -7.15
C GLN A 87 3.56 9.61 -6.65
N SER A 88 4.55 8.76 -6.39
CA SER A 88 4.35 7.37 -5.97
C SER A 88 4.00 7.19 -4.49
N THR A 89 4.05 8.26 -3.68
CA THR A 89 4.07 8.14 -2.21
C THR A 89 2.73 8.48 -1.58
N TRP A 90 2.19 7.56 -0.77
CA TRP A 90 1.28 7.89 0.32
C TRP A 90 2.14 8.12 1.56
N ALA A 91 2.43 9.39 1.87
CA ALA A 91 3.37 9.72 2.93
C ALA A 91 2.75 9.45 4.30
N THR A 92 3.45 8.67 5.13
CA THR A 92 3.10 8.44 6.53
C THR A 92 4.04 9.22 7.45
N SER A 93 3.53 9.66 8.60
CA SER A 93 4.35 10.37 9.59
C SER A 93 5.41 9.44 10.18
N SER A 94 6.69 9.83 10.13
CA SER A 94 7.81 8.98 10.56
C SER A 94 8.89 9.73 11.38
N ASP A 95 8.58 10.95 11.82
CA ASP A 95 9.49 11.80 12.60
C ASP A 95 9.86 11.17 13.95
N ARG A 96 11.13 11.25 14.36
CA ARG A 96 11.60 10.68 15.65
C ARG A 96 10.84 11.24 16.85
N ARG A 97 10.41 12.50 16.81
CA ARG A 97 9.74 13.18 17.94
C ARG A 97 8.36 12.60 18.28
N VAL A 98 7.76 11.86 17.35
CA VAL A 98 6.46 11.20 17.55
C VAL A 98 6.60 9.69 17.74
N LYS A 99 7.82 9.18 17.91
CA LYS A 99 8.12 7.77 18.15
C LYS A 99 8.67 7.57 19.56
N ASN A 100 8.18 6.55 20.25
CA ASN A 100 8.69 6.08 21.54
C ASN A 100 9.17 4.62 21.40
N ASP A 101 9.97 4.16 22.34
CA ASP A 101 10.44 2.75 22.44
C ASP A 101 11.10 2.23 21.14
N VAL A 102 11.98 3.03 20.55
CA VAL A 102 12.65 2.70 19.29
C VAL A 102 13.75 1.65 19.50
N SER A 103 13.56 0.46 18.94
CA SER A 103 14.56 -0.62 18.89
C SER A 103 14.80 -1.11 17.46
N SER A 104 15.97 -1.71 17.21
CA SER A 104 16.27 -2.35 15.92
C SER A 104 15.40 -3.60 15.72
N ILE A 105 14.96 -3.83 14.48
CA ILE A 105 14.32 -5.09 14.07
C ILE A 105 15.31 -6.24 14.25
N GLN A 106 14.87 -7.32 14.87
CA GLN A 106 15.67 -8.53 15.10
C GLN A 106 15.03 -9.71 14.37
N ASN A 107 15.83 -10.72 14.01
CA ASN A 107 15.37 -11.95 13.38
C ASN A 107 14.59 -11.72 12.07
N ALA A 108 14.94 -10.69 11.31
CA ALA A 108 14.21 -10.32 10.10
C ALA A 108 14.27 -11.43 9.04
N MET A 109 15.42 -12.10 8.90
CA MET A 109 15.55 -13.28 8.04
C MET A 109 14.61 -14.41 8.46
N SER A 110 14.43 -14.64 9.76
CA SER A 110 13.49 -15.66 10.25
C SER A 110 12.05 -15.29 9.89
N ILE A 111 11.67 -14.03 10.05
CA ILE A 111 10.34 -13.53 9.66
C ILE A 111 10.11 -13.75 8.17
N VAL A 112 11.01 -13.25 7.31
CA VAL A 112 10.87 -13.35 5.85
C VAL A 112 10.85 -14.80 5.38
N SER A 113 11.63 -15.69 6.01
CA SER A 113 11.68 -17.11 5.63
C SER A 113 10.36 -17.87 5.85
N LYS A 114 9.48 -17.38 6.72
CA LYS A 114 8.15 -17.96 6.98
C LYS A 114 7.08 -17.43 6.02
N LEU A 115 7.33 -16.31 5.35
CA LEU A 115 6.38 -15.75 4.41
C LEU A 115 6.44 -16.54 3.09
N ARG A 116 5.26 -16.84 2.53
CA ARG A 116 5.12 -17.54 1.26
C ARG A 116 4.56 -16.60 0.20
N PRO A 117 5.40 -15.98 -0.64
CA PRO A 117 4.92 -15.26 -1.82
C PRO A 117 4.16 -16.22 -2.75
N VAL A 118 3.02 -15.78 -3.26
CA VAL A 118 2.17 -16.57 -4.16
C VAL A 118 1.87 -15.81 -5.43
N THR A 119 1.54 -16.56 -6.47
CA THR A 119 0.78 -16.03 -7.61
C THR A 119 -0.66 -16.46 -7.50
N PHE A 120 -1.58 -15.60 -7.91
CA PHE A 120 -3.00 -15.90 -7.85
C PHE A 120 -3.76 -15.19 -8.97
N LYS A 121 -4.98 -15.66 -9.21
CA LYS A 121 -6.00 -14.97 -10.00
C LYS A 121 -7.17 -14.68 -9.09
N TRP A 122 -7.84 -13.57 -9.28
CA TRP A 122 -9.06 -13.29 -8.56
C TRP A 122 -10.19 -14.21 -9.02
N ASP A 123 -11.08 -14.56 -8.09
CA ASP A 123 -12.33 -15.24 -8.44
C ASP A 123 -13.24 -14.29 -9.22
N ALA A 124 -13.90 -14.80 -10.27
CA ALA A 124 -14.77 -14.00 -11.12
C ALA A 124 -16.02 -13.47 -10.39
N THR A 125 -16.45 -14.09 -9.29
CA THR A 125 -17.52 -13.58 -8.42
C THR A 125 -17.08 -12.34 -7.62
N TYR A 126 -15.77 -12.16 -7.41
CA TYR A 126 -15.20 -11.03 -6.69
C TYR A 126 -14.65 -9.95 -7.64
N ARG A 127 -13.89 -10.35 -8.67
CA ARG A 127 -13.33 -9.46 -9.70
C ARG A 127 -13.62 -10.01 -11.11
N PRO A 128 -14.86 -9.87 -11.63
CA PRO A 128 -15.30 -10.53 -12.87
C PRO A 128 -14.51 -10.15 -14.13
N SER A 129 -13.93 -8.96 -14.17
CA SER A 129 -13.20 -8.45 -15.34
C SER A 129 -11.68 -8.62 -15.24
N ASP A 130 -11.17 -9.15 -14.13
CA ASP A 130 -9.73 -9.34 -13.93
C ASP A 130 -9.33 -10.77 -14.29
N THR A 131 -8.58 -10.91 -15.38
CA THR A 131 -8.06 -12.20 -15.86
C THR A 131 -6.56 -12.35 -15.67
N LEU A 132 -5.91 -11.36 -15.03
CA LEU A 132 -4.48 -11.28 -14.89
C LEU A 132 -3.96 -12.19 -13.77
N ILE A 133 -2.70 -12.57 -13.86
CA ILE A 133 -1.97 -13.20 -12.76
C ILE A 133 -1.37 -12.09 -11.91
N HIS A 134 -1.65 -12.16 -10.62
CA HIS A 134 -1.15 -11.23 -9.61
C HIS A 134 -0.10 -11.90 -8.73
N HIS A 135 0.75 -11.09 -8.12
CA HIS A 135 1.73 -11.50 -7.12
C HIS A 135 1.33 -10.92 -5.77
N GLY A 136 1.42 -11.73 -4.71
CA GLY A 136 1.08 -11.26 -3.37
C GLY A 136 1.28 -12.33 -2.31
N PHE A 137 0.46 -12.25 -1.27
CA PHE A 137 0.45 -13.18 -0.14
C PHE A 137 -0.99 -13.56 0.20
N ILE A 138 -1.16 -14.71 0.84
CA ILE A 138 -2.43 -15.07 1.48
C ILE A 138 -2.43 -14.43 2.87
N ALA A 139 -3.39 -13.55 3.13
CA ALA A 139 -3.40 -12.76 4.36
C ALA A 139 -3.46 -13.65 5.62
N GLN A 140 -4.21 -14.75 5.58
CA GLN A 140 -4.31 -15.73 6.66
C GLN A 140 -2.96 -16.39 6.99
N GLU A 141 -2.15 -16.72 5.97
CA GLU A 141 -0.81 -17.29 6.18
C GLU A 141 0.15 -16.24 6.77
N VAL A 142 -0.01 -14.98 6.37
CA VAL A 142 0.78 -13.88 6.94
C VAL A 142 0.41 -13.63 8.40
N GLU A 143 -0.88 -13.70 8.74
CA GLU A 143 -1.41 -13.47 10.10
C GLU A 143 -0.76 -14.41 11.14
N GLU A 144 -0.44 -15.66 10.76
CA GLU A 144 0.26 -16.61 11.63
C GLU A 144 1.68 -16.15 12.02
N THR A 145 2.33 -15.35 11.17
CA THR A 145 3.70 -14.86 11.39
C THR A 145 3.72 -13.41 11.88
N MET A 146 2.86 -12.56 11.32
CA MET A 146 2.80 -11.11 11.53
C MET A 146 1.33 -10.66 11.67
N PRO A 147 0.68 -10.92 12.82
CA PRO A 147 -0.75 -10.64 13.02
C PRO A 147 -1.08 -9.15 12.94
N THR A 148 -0.10 -8.25 13.15
CA THR A 148 -0.30 -6.81 13.05
C THR A 148 -0.44 -6.30 11.62
N TRP A 149 -0.20 -7.15 10.61
CA TRP A 149 -0.32 -6.78 9.20
C TRP A 149 -1.71 -7.03 8.64
N THR A 150 -2.53 -7.79 9.34
CA THR A 150 -3.88 -8.12 8.92
C THR A 150 -4.91 -7.36 9.73
N GLN A 151 -6.03 -7.07 9.08
CA GLN A 151 -7.23 -6.58 9.74
C GLN A 151 -8.43 -7.36 9.25
N GLN A 152 -9.32 -7.71 10.18
CA GLN A 152 -10.60 -8.32 9.86
C GLN A 152 -11.62 -7.24 9.52
N VAL A 153 -12.32 -7.41 8.41
CA VAL A 153 -13.37 -6.51 7.92
C VAL A 153 -14.54 -7.31 7.39
N GLU A 154 -15.72 -6.68 7.36
CA GLU A 154 -16.87 -7.20 6.63
C GLU A 154 -16.69 -6.87 5.13
N GLU A 155 -16.75 -7.89 4.26
CA GLU A 155 -16.63 -7.74 2.81
C GLU A 155 -17.70 -8.55 2.08
N LYS A 156 -18.26 -7.98 1.01
CA LYS A 156 -19.26 -8.67 0.20
C LYS A 156 -18.59 -9.33 -1.00
N VAL A 157 -18.71 -10.65 -1.11
CA VAL A 157 -18.18 -11.46 -2.21
C VAL A 157 -19.34 -12.09 -2.96
N GLY A 158 -19.60 -11.63 -4.18
CA GLY A 158 -20.82 -12.02 -4.90
C GLY A 158 -22.08 -11.62 -4.12
N GLU A 159 -22.87 -12.61 -3.71
CA GLU A 159 -24.07 -12.42 -2.87
C GLU A 159 -23.81 -12.67 -1.38
N GLU A 160 -22.65 -13.23 -1.03
CA GLU A 160 -22.29 -13.59 0.34
C GLU A 160 -21.63 -12.41 1.07
N LEU A 161 -21.93 -12.28 2.36
CA LEU A 161 -21.24 -11.37 3.26
C LEU A 161 -20.27 -12.18 4.12
N ILE A 162 -18.98 -11.89 3.98
CA ILE A 162 -17.91 -12.48 4.78
C ILE A 162 -17.59 -11.48 5.89
N ASP A 163 -17.91 -11.80 7.14
CA ASP A 163 -17.65 -10.93 8.30
C ASP A 163 -16.20 -10.98 8.80
N ASP A 164 -15.46 -11.97 8.30
CA ASP A 164 -14.11 -12.27 8.67
C ASP A 164 -13.15 -12.18 7.46
N PHE A 165 -13.38 -11.23 6.55
CA PHE A 165 -12.46 -10.98 5.44
C PHE A 165 -11.15 -10.37 5.94
N ARG A 166 -9.99 -10.79 5.42
CA ARG A 166 -8.67 -10.28 5.83
C ARG A 166 -8.14 -9.29 4.82
N THR A 167 -7.90 -8.06 5.25
CA THR A 167 -7.08 -7.11 4.50
C THR A 167 -5.62 -7.25 4.93
N LEU A 168 -4.69 -6.86 4.04
CA LEU A 168 -3.26 -6.99 4.27
C LEU A 168 -2.55 -5.64 4.06
N ASN A 169 -1.81 -5.18 5.07
CA ASN A 169 -0.93 -4.02 5.00
C ASN A 169 0.54 -4.49 4.93
N THR A 170 1.16 -4.35 3.76
CA THR A 170 2.55 -4.75 3.54
C THR A 170 3.56 -3.59 3.73
N SER A 171 3.14 -2.45 4.27
CA SER A 171 4.03 -1.28 4.43
C SER A 171 5.25 -1.58 5.31
N ASP A 172 5.07 -2.42 6.32
CA ASP A 172 6.12 -2.86 7.24
C ASP A 172 7.07 -3.90 6.62
N LEU A 173 6.74 -4.47 5.46
CA LEU A 173 7.58 -5.45 4.79
C LEU A 173 8.90 -4.83 4.31
N VAL A 174 8.88 -3.57 3.85
CA VAL A 174 10.08 -2.89 3.35
C VAL A 174 11.19 -2.77 4.42
N PRO A 175 10.93 -2.24 5.64
CA PRO A 175 11.96 -2.19 6.68
C PRO A 175 12.39 -3.59 7.15
N ILE A 176 11.50 -4.59 7.18
CA ILE A 176 11.87 -5.97 7.52
C ILE A 176 12.79 -6.56 6.44
N LEU A 177 12.45 -6.46 5.16
CA LEU A 177 13.31 -6.90 4.05
C LEU A 177 14.66 -6.20 4.08
N THR A 178 14.69 -4.91 4.41
CA THR A 178 15.94 -4.16 4.56
C THR A 178 16.83 -4.78 5.64
N ARG A 179 16.27 -5.08 6.82
CA ARG A 179 17.02 -5.74 7.89
C ARG A 179 17.41 -7.17 7.54
N ALA A 180 16.54 -7.92 6.85
CA ALA A 180 16.82 -9.28 6.41
C ALA A 180 18.02 -9.32 5.45
N ILE A 181 18.12 -8.37 4.51
CA ILE A 181 19.26 -8.23 3.61
C ILE A 181 20.54 -7.88 4.39
N GLN A 182 20.45 -7.04 5.43
CA GLN A 182 21.60 -6.73 6.29
C GLN A 182 22.08 -7.97 7.05
N GLU A 183 21.17 -8.73 7.68
CA GLU A 183 21.48 -9.99 8.36
C GLU A 183 22.10 -11.02 7.38
N GLN A 184 21.57 -11.11 6.16
CA GLN A 184 22.16 -11.96 5.11
C GLN A 184 23.57 -11.49 4.72
N GLN A 185 23.82 -10.18 4.66
CA GLN A 185 25.13 -9.62 4.33
C GLN A 185 26.18 -9.93 5.41
N GLU A 186 25.77 -9.93 6.69
CA GLU A 186 26.63 -10.35 7.81
C GLU A 186 27.09 -11.81 7.64
N VAL A 187 26.15 -12.72 7.35
CA VAL A 187 26.45 -14.14 7.09
C VAL A 187 27.38 -14.32 5.89
N ILE A 188 27.18 -13.57 4.80
CA ILE A 188 28.06 -13.65 3.61
C ILE A 188 29.49 -13.23 3.95
N LEU A 189 29.68 -12.20 4.77
CA LEU A 189 31.01 -11.73 5.16
C LEU A 189 31.70 -12.75 6.07
N GLU A 190 30.97 -13.34 7.01
CA GLU A 190 31.47 -14.40 7.88
C GLU A 190 31.90 -15.63 7.07
N GLN A 191 31.05 -16.10 6.14
CA GLN A 191 31.37 -17.22 5.25
C GLN A 191 32.62 -16.94 4.40
N LYS A 192 32.78 -15.72 3.89
CA LYS A 192 34.00 -15.33 3.14
C LYS A 192 35.25 -15.39 4.00
N SER A 193 35.18 -14.93 5.25
CA SER A 193 36.32 -15.01 6.18
C SER A 193 36.69 -16.46 6.46
N ILE A 194 35.71 -17.32 6.70
CA ILE A 194 35.94 -18.77 6.91
C ILE A 194 36.61 -19.40 5.68
N MET A 195 36.12 -19.09 4.48
CA MET A 195 36.72 -19.60 3.23
C MET A 195 38.17 -19.15 3.05
N GLN A 196 38.52 -17.92 3.41
CA GLN A 196 39.91 -17.44 3.35
C GLN A 196 40.82 -18.21 4.32
N VAL A 197 40.37 -18.42 5.56
CA VAL A 197 41.12 -19.19 6.55
C VAL A 197 41.31 -20.63 6.08
N MET A 198 40.26 -21.26 5.58
CA MET A 198 40.33 -22.62 5.03
C MET A 198 41.27 -22.70 3.83
N GLN A 199 41.27 -21.70 2.94
CA GLN A 199 42.19 -21.66 1.80
C GLN A 199 43.65 -21.56 2.26
N SER A 200 43.95 -20.70 3.25
CA SER A 200 45.30 -20.60 3.80
C SER A 200 45.79 -21.90 4.43
N GLN A 201 44.91 -22.63 5.13
CA GLN A 201 45.24 -23.94 5.70
C GLN A 201 45.52 -24.99 4.61
N ILE A 202 44.76 -24.97 3.51
CA ILE A 202 44.99 -25.87 2.36
C ILE A 202 46.34 -25.56 1.71
N ASP A 203 46.68 -24.28 1.55
CA ASP A 203 47.94 -23.85 0.93
C ASP A 203 49.15 -24.29 1.80
N GLU A 204 49.05 -24.12 3.13
CA GLU A 204 50.07 -24.56 4.09
C GLU A 204 50.26 -26.08 4.06
N LEU A 205 49.17 -26.85 4.13
CA LEU A 205 49.25 -28.32 4.07
C LEU A 205 49.83 -28.81 2.74
N THR A 206 49.51 -28.12 1.64
CA THR A 206 50.05 -28.44 0.31
C THR A 206 51.55 -28.19 0.25
N ALA A 207 52.02 -27.10 0.87
CA ALA A 207 53.44 -26.80 0.98
C ALA A 207 54.17 -27.87 1.81
N ASP A 208 53.63 -28.24 2.97
CA ASP A 208 54.20 -29.28 3.85
C ASP A 208 54.30 -30.64 3.14
N ILE A 209 53.24 -31.05 2.44
CA ILE A 209 53.23 -32.28 1.64
C ILE A 209 54.32 -32.23 0.55
N THR A 210 54.50 -31.07 -0.10
CA THR A 210 55.52 -30.88 -1.13
C THR A 210 56.92 -31.02 -0.54
N THR A 211 57.19 -30.36 0.59
CA THR A 211 58.46 -30.47 1.31
C THR A 211 58.75 -31.90 1.75
N LEU A 212 57.75 -32.61 2.27
CA LEU A 212 57.88 -34.01 2.67
C LEU A 212 58.22 -34.90 1.46
N MET A 213 57.51 -34.74 0.34
CA MET A 213 57.79 -35.49 -0.90
C MET A 213 59.21 -35.24 -1.42
N THR A 214 59.70 -33.99 -1.39
CA THR A 214 61.09 -33.68 -1.76
C THR A 214 62.10 -34.32 -0.81
N SER A 215 61.83 -34.33 0.49
CA SER A 215 62.71 -34.95 1.49
C SER A 215 62.77 -36.48 1.41
N LEU A 216 61.68 -37.13 0.98
CA LEU A 216 61.57 -38.58 0.86
C LEU A 216 62.14 -39.14 -0.45
N ASN A 217 62.40 -38.29 -1.44
CA ASN A 217 62.93 -38.68 -2.74
C ASN A 217 64.20 -37.86 -3.11
N PRO A 218 65.27 -37.89 -2.29
CA PRO A 218 66.44 -37.02 -2.47
C PRO A 218 67.31 -37.40 -3.68
N GLU A 219 67.15 -38.60 -4.26
CA GLU A 219 67.98 -39.09 -5.36
C GLU A 219 67.14 -39.69 -6.50
N LYS A 220 66.80 -38.83 -7.45
CA LYS A 220 66.90 -39.06 -8.89
C LYS A 220 67.54 -37.84 -9.54
#